data_AF-A0A534PEB9-F1
#
_entry.id   AF-A0A534PEB9-F1
#
_cell.length_a   1.000
_cell.length_b   1.000
_cell.length_c   1.000
_cell.angle_alpha   90.00
_cell.angle_beta   90.00
_cell.angle_gamma   90.00
#
_symmetry.space_group_name_H-M   'P 1'
#
loop_
_entity.id
_entity.type
_entity.pdbx_description
1 polymer ?
#
loop_
_entity_poly.entity_id
_entity_poly.type
_entity_poly.pdbx_seq_one_letter_code
_entity_poly.pdbx_strand_id
1 'polypeptide(L)'
;MDEFEEEAARCVFVGIAGLTPSKDELELVKRGVGGVILFARNVHEPAQVAELARELKAAAQGPLLISIDQEGGRVQRLRPPFWTGWPSMRRLGQI
;
A
#
# COMPACT_ATOMS: atom_id res chain seq x y z
N MET A 1 6.05 20.63 -12.40
CA MET A 1 6.08 19.57 -13.42
C MET A 1 5.33 20.09 -14.62
N ASP A 2 5.70 19.69 -15.82
CA ASP A 2 4.82 19.92 -16.95
C ASP A 2 3.64 18.93 -16.93
N GLU A 3 2.64 19.16 -17.78
CA GLU A 3 1.43 18.34 -17.86
C GLU A 3 1.75 16.86 -18.14
N PHE A 4 2.78 16.60 -18.95
CA PHE A 4 3.20 15.24 -19.27
C PHE A 4 3.79 14.53 -18.06
N GLU A 5 4.64 15.20 -17.27
CA GLU A 5 5.19 14.67 -16.03
C GLU A 5 4.11 14.36 -15.00
N GLU A 6 3.07 15.20 -14.90
CA GLU A 6 1.91 14.97 -14.01
C GLU A 6 1.12 13.72 -14.41
N GLU A 7 0.82 13.56 -15.71
CA GLU A 7 0.13 12.36 -16.21
C GLU A 7 1.01 11.11 -16.08
N ALA A 8 2.31 11.22 -16.32
CA ALA A 8 3.24 10.11 -16.14
C ALA A 8 3.35 9.67 -14.67
N ALA A 9 3.35 10.62 -13.72
CA ALA A 9 3.38 10.30 -12.29
C ALA A 9 2.18 9.44 -11.87
N ARG A 10 0.99 9.71 -12.41
CA ARG A 10 -0.24 8.94 -12.14
C ARG A 10 -0.17 7.48 -12.61
N CYS A 11 0.74 7.15 -13.51
CA CYS A 11 0.96 5.79 -13.99
C CYS A 11 1.91 4.97 -13.09
N VAL A 12 2.47 5.57 -12.04
CA VAL A 12 3.49 4.92 -11.19
C VAL A 12 2.93 4.57 -9.82
N PHE A 13 3.29 3.37 -9.36
CA PHE A 13 3.08 2.93 -7.99
C PHE A 13 4.41 2.87 -7.24
N VAL A 14 4.42 3.37 -6.02
CA VAL A 14 5.63 3.44 -5.19
C VAL A 14 5.49 2.60 -3.93
N GLY A 15 6.61 2.08 -3.43
CA GLY A 15 6.65 1.43 -2.12
C GLY A 15 7.03 2.42 -1.02
N ILE A 16 6.81 2.01 0.22
CA ILE A 16 7.30 2.70 1.41
C ILE A 16 8.20 1.79 2.25
N ALA A 17 9.13 2.38 2.99
CA ALA A 17 10.21 1.68 3.67
C ALA A 17 9.77 1.06 5.00
N GLY A 18 8.93 1.75 5.79
CA GLY A 18 8.60 1.36 7.16
C GLY A 18 7.12 1.38 7.51
N LEU A 19 6.84 1.35 8.81
CA LEU A 19 5.49 1.41 9.38
C LEU A 19 4.86 2.81 9.31
N THR A 20 5.69 3.84 9.12
CA THR A 20 5.29 5.24 8.93
C THR A 20 6.00 5.77 7.70
N PRO A 21 5.38 6.67 6.94
CA PRO A 21 6.03 7.28 5.80
C PRO A 21 7.09 8.28 6.28
N SER A 22 8.22 8.31 5.60
CA SER A 22 9.21 9.37 5.73
C SER A 22 8.75 10.65 5.02
N LYS A 23 9.40 11.77 5.32
CA LYS A 23 9.11 13.04 4.65
C LYS A 23 9.29 12.96 3.13
N ASP A 24 10.32 12.25 2.68
CA ASP A 24 10.61 12.10 1.25
C ASP A 24 9.55 11.26 0.54
N GLU A 25 9.03 10.22 1.20
CA GLU A 25 7.92 9.41 0.66
C GLU A 25 6.61 10.20 0.62
N LEU A 26 6.34 11.04 1.63
CA LEU A 26 5.18 11.94 1.61
C LEU A 26 5.30 12.98 0.49
N GLU A 27 6.49 13.54 0.27
CA GLU A 27 6.71 14.47 -0.84
C GLU A 27 6.56 13.77 -2.20
N LEU A 28 7.03 12.53 -2.32
CA LEU A 28 6.82 11.73 -3.53
C LEU A 28 5.32 11.50 -3.80
N VAL A 29 4.54 11.18 -2.77
CA VAL A 29 3.08 11.05 -2.89
C VAL A 29 2.44 12.37 -3.29
N LYS A 30 2.87 13.47 -2.68
CA LYS A 30 2.40 14.82 -3.01
C LYS A 30 2.69 15.20 -4.46
N ARG A 31 3.76 14.66 -5.07
CA ARG A 31 4.06 14.83 -6.51
C ARG A 31 3.10 14.09 -7.44
N GLY A 32 2.09 13.38 -6.93
CA GLY A 32 0.98 12.88 -7.75
C GLY A 32 1.15 11.47 -8.29
N VAL A 33 1.85 10.59 -7.56
CA VAL A 33 1.90 9.15 -7.89
C VAL A 33 0.49 8.55 -7.93
N GLY A 34 0.27 7.58 -8.82
CA GLY A 34 -1.03 6.91 -8.95
C GLY A 34 -1.39 6.04 -7.75
N GLY A 35 -0.39 5.51 -7.06
CA GLY A 35 -0.63 4.71 -5.87
C GLY A 35 0.60 4.32 -5.05
N VAL A 36 0.31 3.72 -3.91
CA VAL A 36 1.29 3.15 -2.98
C VAL A 36 0.99 1.68 -2.79
N ILE A 37 2.01 0.83 -2.93
CA ILE A 37 1.92 -0.60 -2.62
C ILE A 37 2.55 -0.90 -1.25
N LEU A 38 1.77 -1.55 -0.39
CA LEU A 38 2.19 -1.99 0.94
C LEU A 38 2.79 -3.39 0.90
N PHE A 39 3.85 -3.60 1.66
CA PHE A 39 4.51 -4.88 1.87
C PHE A 39 4.45 -5.29 3.34
N ALA A 40 4.98 -6.48 3.65
CA ALA A 40 5.01 -6.99 5.03
C ALA A 40 5.70 -6.05 6.02
N ARG A 41 6.73 -5.30 5.57
CA ARG A 41 7.45 -4.31 6.37
C ARG A 41 6.63 -3.07 6.75
N ASN A 42 5.46 -2.89 6.15
CA ASN A 42 4.57 -1.73 6.38
C ASN A 42 3.39 -2.07 7.30
N VAL A 43 3.31 -3.32 7.77
CA VAL A 43 2.17 -3.88 8.50
C VAL A 43 2.61 -4.30 9.90
N HIS A 44 1.97 -3.74 10.92
CA HIS A 44 2.09 -4.17 12.30
C HIS A 44 0.73 -4.56 12.89
N GLU A 45 -0.16 -3.59 13.12
CA GLU A 45 -1.50 -3.80 13.66
C GLU A 45 -2.55 -2.98 12.88
N PRO A 46 -3.86 -3.28 12.97
CA PRO A 46 -4.89 -2.60 12.18
C PRO A 46 -4.92 -1.09 12.35
N ALA A 47 -4.73 -0.59 13.59
CA ALA A 47 -4.70 0.84 13.87
C ALA A 47 -3.51 1.52 13.17
N GLN A 48 -2.31 0.94 13.24
CA GLN A 48 -1.12 1.46 12.57
C GLN A 48 -1.28 1.46 11.05
N VAL A 49 -1.83 0.40 10.44
CA VAL A 49 -2.02 0.34 8.98
C VAL A 49 -3.06 1.37 8.53
N ALA A 50 -4.12 1.57 9.31
CA ALA A 50 -5.11 2.61 9.04
C ALA A 50 -4.49 4.01 9.10
N GLU A 51 -3.63 4.26 10.09
CA GLU A 51 -2.93 5.52 10.26
C GLU A 51 -1.95 5.80 9.11
N LEU A 52 -1.17 4.78 8.72
CA LEU A 52 -0.29 4.85 7.55
C LEU A 52 -1.07 5.21 6.29
N ALA A 53 -2.21 4.56 6.05
CA ALA A 53 -3.08 4.87 4.91
C ALA A 53 -3.65 6.29 4.98
N ARG A 54 -4.01 6.75 6.19
CA ARG A 54 -4.51 8.11 6.43
C ARG A 54 -3.46 9.16 6.10
N GLU A 55 -2.21 8.99 6.55
CA GLU A 55 -1.12 9.92 6.29
C GLU A 55 -0.79 10.01 4.79
N LEU A 56 -0.70 8.88 4.09
CA LEU A 56 -0.44 8.85 2.64
C LEU A 56 -1.56 9.55 1.86
N LYS A 57 -2.83 9.28 2.21
CA LYS A 57 -3.97 9.93 1.55
C LYS A 57 -4.05 11.42 1.85
N ALA A 58 -3.66 11.85 3.05
CA ALA A 58 -3.64 13.26 3.41
C ALA A 58 -2.56 14.05 2.65
N ALA A 59 -1.45 13.41 2.26
CA ALA A 59 -0.40 14.03 1.45
C ALA A 59 -0.72 14.10 -0.05
N ALA A 60 -1.61 13.23 -0.54
CA ALA A 60 -1.97 13.18 -1.96
C ALA A 60 -2.79 14.41 -2.39
N GLN A 61 -2.49 14.95 -3.56
CA GLN A 61 -3.25 16.07 -4.16
C GLN A 61 -4.51 15.61 -4.91
N GLY A 62 -4.72 14.29 -5.03
CA GLY A 62 -5.84 13.68 -5.75
C GLY A 62 -6.08 12.25 -5.31
N PRO A 63 -6.87 11.47 -6.06
CA PRO A 63 -7.12 10.07 -5.75
C PRO A 63 -5.81 9.26 -5.68
N LEU A 64 -5.55 8.64 -4.53
CA LEU A 64 -4.40 7.76 -4.31
C LEU A 64 -4.89 6.33 -4.07
N LEU A 65 -4.45 5.40 -4.92
CA LEU A 65 -4.67 3.97 -4.71
C LEU A 65 -3.69 3.44 -3.67
N ILE A 66 -4.20 2.73 -2.66
CA ILE A 66 -3.38 1.97 -1.72
C ILE A 66 -3.61 0.49 -2.01
N SER A 67 -2.56 -0.22 -2.39
CA SER A 67 -2.60 -1.62 -2.79
C SER A 67 -1.75 -2.51 -1.88
N ILE A 68 -2.04 -3.80 -1.89
CA ILE A 68 -1.33 -4.81 -1.09
C ILE A 68 -1.57 -6.20 -1.68
N ASP A 69 -0.56 -7.07 -1.63
CA ASP A 69 -0.71 -8.47 -2.05
C ASP A 69 -1.34 -9.32 -0.94
N GLN A 70 -2.67 -9.40 -0.95
CA GLN A 70 -3.46 -10.13 0.04
C GLN A 70 -4.18 -11.34 -0.59
N GLU A 71 -3.43 -12.21 -1.27
CA GLU A 71 -3.99 -13.38 -1.97
C GLU A 71 -4.37 -14.53 -1.03
N GLY A 72 -3.56 -14.76 0.01
CA GLY A 72 -3.71 -15.90 0.92
C GLY A 72 -2.54 -16.88 0.89
N GLY A 73 -2.45 -17.72 1.91
CA GLY A 73 -1.33 -18.65 2.09
C GLY A 73 0.02 -17.92 2.17
N ARG A 74 0.94 -18.26 1.27
CA ARG A 74 2.30 -17.68 1.27
C ARG A 74 2.31 -16.20 0.85
N VAL A 75 1.39 -15.79 -0.02
CA VAL A 75 1.30 -14.41 -0.56
C VAL A 75 0.20 -13.67 0.19
N GLN A 76 0.50 -13.38 1.45
CA GLN A 76 -0.39 -12.66 2.36
C GLN A 76 0.46 -11.74 3.22
N ARG A 77 0.11 -10.46 3.32
CA ARG A 77 0.83 -9.48 4.15
C ARG A 77 0.14 -9.23 5.48
N LEU A 78 -1.18 -9.03 5.48
CA LEU A 78 -2.00 -8.91 6.70
C LEU A 78 -2.27 -10.31 7.24
N ARG A 79 -1.69 -10.70 8.37
CA ARG A 79 -1.69 -12.09 8.89
C ARG A 79 -2.23 -12.19 10.33
N PRO A 80 -2.60 -13.39 10.82
CA PRO A 80 -2.85 -13.57 12.26
C PRO A 80 -1.69 -13.03 13.11
N PRO A 81 -1.97 -12.51 14.33
CA PRO A 81 -3.21 -12.67 15.08
C PRO A 81 -4.30 -11.62 14.77
N PHE A 82 -3.96 -10.50 14.12
CA PHE A 82 -4.92 -9.41 13.93
C PHE A 82 -5.83 -9.60 12.70
N TRP A 83 -5.41 -10.40 11.73
CA TRP A 83 -6.14 -10.62 10.48
C TRP A 83 -6.39 -12.10 10.21
N THR A 84 -7.42 -12.39 9.42
CA THR A 84 -7.74 -13.75 8.97
C THR A 84 -6.56 -14.38 8.22
N GLY A 85 -6.18 -15.61 8.62
CA GLY A 85 -5.24 -16.44 7.87
C GLY A 85 -5.97 -17.11 6.70
N TRP A 86 -5.84 -16.57 5.49
CA TRP A 86 -6.52 -17.14 4.33
C TRP A 86 -5.77 -18.37 3.81
N PRO A 87 -6.46 -19.45 3.40
CA PRO A 87 -5.82 -20.57 2.72
C PRO A 87 -5.21 -20.11 1.39
N SER A 88 -4.19 -20.83 0.91
CA SER A 88 -3.65 -20.60 -0.43
C SER A 88 -4.71 -20.92 -1.50
N MET A 89 -4.69 -20.25 -2.65
CA MET A 89 -5.59 -20.52 -3.77
C MET A 89 -5.54 -21.99 -4.25
N ARG A 90 -4.37 -22.63 -4.19
CA ARG A 90 -4.24 -24.08 -4.47
C ARG A 90 -5.11 -24.94 -3.54
N ARG A 91 -5.16 -24.60 -2.25
CA ARG A 91 -5.98 -25.33 -1.26
C ARG A 91 -7.46 -25.08 -1.49
N LEU A 92 -7.84 -23.86 -1.87
CA LEU A 92 -9.24 -23.56 -2.21
C LEU A 92 -9.71 -24.36 -3.44
N GLY A 93 -8.86 -24.48 -4.47
CA GLY A 93 -9.19 -25.28 -5.66
C GLY A 93 -9.24 -26.80 -5.46
N GLN A 94 -9.07 -27.30 -4.24
CA GLN A 94 -9.22 -28.73 -3.88
C GLN A 94 -10.56 -29.03 -3.20
N ILE A 95 -11.38 -28.00 -2.97
CA ILE A 95 -12.72 -28.08 -2.36
C ILE A 95 -13.73 -27.82 -3.47
#